data_AF-A0A3D5M287-F1
#
_entry.id   AF-A0A3D5M287-F1
#
_cell.length_a   1.000
_cell.length_b   1.000
_cell.length_c   1.000
_cell.angle_alpha   90.00
_cell.angle_beta   90.00
_cell.angle_gamma   90.00
#
_symmetry.space_group_name_H-M   'P 1'
#
loop_
_entity.id
_entity.type
_entity.pdbx_description
1 polymer ?
#
loop_
_entity_poly.entity_id
_entity_poly.type
_entity_poly.pdbx_seq_one_letter_code
_entity_poly.pdbx_strand_id
1 'polypeptide(L)' 'MIYLDHAATAYPRHPGVSEAMLKALEVAGSVGRGGHQGAQSASAIVASCREKLGHLMGASDANRISLFPSSTLALSTLI' A
#
# COMPACT_ATOMS: atom_id res chain seq x y z
N MET A 1 24.00 17.11 5.55
CA MET A 1 22.75 17.87 5.38
C MET A 1 21.76 17.38 6.43
N ILE A 2 21.06 18.28 7.13
CA ILE A 2 19.96 17.92 8.04
C ILE A 2 18.66 18.17 7.28
N TYR A 3 17.78 17.17 7.17
CA TYR A 3 16.51 17.27 6.44
C TYR A 3 15.38 17.55 7.43
N LEU A 4 14.73 18.72 7.31
CA LEU A 4 13.69 19.20 8.22
C LEU A 4 12.34 19.40 7.52
N ASP A 5 12.07 18.67 6.43
CA ASP A 5 10.86 18.81 5.60
C ASP A 5 10.02 17.51 5.53
N HIS A 6 10.09 16.69 6.59
CA HIS A 6 9.36 15.42 6.67
C HIS A 6 7.83 15.58 6.64
N ALA A 7 7.31 16.77 6.98
CA ALA A 7 5.87 17.06 6.95
C ALA A 7 5.32 17.12 5.51
N ALA A 8 6.14 17.53 4.52
CA ALA A 8 5.73 17.54 3.12
C ALA A 8 5.77 16.14 2.50
N THR A 9 6.81 15.35 2.81
CA THR A 9 6.94 13.95 2.36
C THR A 9 7.97 13.21 3.21
N ALA A 10 7.79 11.90 3.37
CA ALA A 10 8.74 11.05 4.08
C ALA A 10 10.03 10.81 3.25
N TYR A 11 10.92 11.80 3.18
CA TYR A 11 12.25 11.67 2.59
C TYR A 11 13.33 11.72 3.69
N PRO A 12 14.37 10.88 3.64
CA PRO A 12 14.49 9.70 2.79
C PRO A 12 13.45 8.63 3.18
N ARG A 13 13.11 7.76 2.22
CA ARG A 13 12.25 6.60 2.51
C ARG A 13 13.00 5.64 3.45
N HIS A 14 12.26 4.94 4.31
CA HIS A 14 12.85 3.91 5.18
C HIS A 14 13.56 2.83 4.34
N PRO A 15 14.70 2.29 4.81
CA PRO A 15 15.38 1.18 4.15
C PRO A 15 14.41 0.01 3.86
N GLY A 16 14.45 -0.55 2.65
CA GLY A 16 13.58 -1.66 2.24
C GLY A 16 12.32 -1.25 1.48
N VAL A 17 11.91 0.02 1.51
CA VAL A 17 10.73 0.49 0.75
C VAL A 17 10.98 0.39 -0.75
N SER A 18 12.14 0.85 -1.22
CA SER A 18 12.55 0.78 -2.62
C SER A 18 12.62 -0.66 -3.14
N GLU A 19 13.20 -1.55 -2.35
CA GLU A 19 13.40 -2.96 -2.67
C GLU A 19 12.06 -3.70 -2.74
N ALA A 20 11.16 -3.42 -1.79
CA ALA A 20 9.81 -3.98 -1.80
C ALA A 20 9.00 -3.50 -3.02
N MET A 21 9.14 -2.22 -3.40
CA MET A 21 8.49 -1.67 -4.60
C MET A 21 9.02 -2.32 -5.88
N LEU A 22 10.33 -2.46 -6.03
CA LEU A 22 10.95 -3.12 -7.18
C LEU A 22 10.48 -4.57 -7.29
N LYS A 23 10.51 -5.33 -6.18
CA LYS A 23 10.01 -6.70 -6.15
C LYS A 23 8.53 -6.79 -6.56
N ALA A 24 7.70 -5.83 -6.12
CA ALA A 24 6.30 -5.80 -6.51
C ALA A 24 6.13 -5.60 -8.02
N LEU A 25 6.94 -4.74 -8.66
CA LEU A 25 6.92 -4.52 -10.11
C LEU A 25 7.29 -5.78 -10.92
N GLU A 26 8.16 -6.63 -10.37
CA GLU A 26 8.59 -7.86 -11.03
C GLU A 26 7.53 -8.97 -10.98
N VAL A 27 6.74 -9.04 -9.90
CA VAL A 27 5.85 -10.20 -9.64
C VAL A 27 4.36 -9.90 -9.77
N ALA A 28 3.94 -8.64 -9.69
CA ALA A 28 2.52 -8.28 -9.62
C ALA A 28 1.94 -8.02 -11.02
N GLY A 29 0.83 -8.71 -11.32
CA GLY A 29 -0.06 -8.39 -12.44
C GLY A 29 -1.27 -7.55 -11.98
N SER A 30 -2.42 -7.74 -12.64
CA SER A 30 -3.66 -7.07 -12.23
C SER A 30 -4.30 -7.73 -11.01
N VAL A 31 -4.71 -6.94 -10.01
CA VAL A 31 -5.40 -7.42 -8.81
C VAL A 31 -6.85 -7.75 -9.12
N GLY A 32 -7.35 -8.91 -8.65
CA GLY A 32 -8.78 -9.25 -8.62
C GLY A 32 -9.44 -9.63 -9.95
N ARG A 33 -8.72 -9.62 -11.08
CA ARG A 33 -9.26 -9.95 -12.41
C ARG A 33 -8.36 -10.92 -13.20
N GLY A 34 -7.91 -11.99 -12.56
CA GLY A 34 -7.12 -13.02 -13.26
C GLY A 34 -6.77 -14.22 -12.38
N GLY A 35 -6.74 -15.40 -12.98
CA GLY A 35 -6.28 -16.65 -12.34
C GLY A 35 -4.80 -16.94 -12.54
N HIS A 36 -4.08 -16.14 -13.33
CA HIS A 36 -2.64 -16.35 -13.59
C HIS A 36 -1.78 -15.92 -12.40
N GLN A 37 -0.53 -16.40 -12.36
CA GLN A 37 0.36 -16.23 -11.21
C GLN A 37 0.54 -14.75 -10.80
N GLY A 38 0.81 -13.86 -11.75
CA GLY A 38 0.95 -12.43 -11.44
C GLY A 38 -0.28 -11.79 -10.79
N ALA A 39 -1.50 -12.19 -11.18
CA ALA A 39 -2.73 -11.69 -10.57
C ALA A 39 -2.93 -12.19 -9.14
N GLN A 40 -2.55 -13.45 -8.88
CA GLN A 40 -2.55 -14.03 -7.53
C GLN A 40 -1.53 -13.32 -6.63
N SER A 41 -0.29 -13.13 -7.13
CA SER A 41 0.77 -12.38 -6.41
C SER A 41 0.33 -10.96 -6.05
N ALA A 42 -0.25 -10.23 -7.01
CA ALA A 42 -0.75 -8.88 -6.78
C ALA A 42 -1.86 -8.86 -5.71
N SER A 43 -2.78 -9.81 -5.77
CA SER A 43 -3.88 -9.94 -4.80
C SER A 43 -3.35 -10.25 -3.39
N ALA A 44 -2.36 -11.13 -3.28
CA ALA A 44 -1.69 -11.43 -2.00
C ALA A 44 -0.97 -10.21 -1.41
N ILE A 45 -0.27 -9.42 -2.24
CA ILE A 45 0.38 -8.17 -1.80
C ILE A 45 -0.64 -7.18 -1.23
N VAL A 46 -1.76 -6.96 -1.95
CA VAL A 46 -2.81 -6.03 -1.50
C VAL A 46 -3.49 -6.52 -0.23
N ALA A 47 -3.80 -7.81 -0.13
CA ALA A 47 -4.41 -8.41 1.07
C ALA A 47 -3.49 -8.24 2.29
N SER A 48 -2.22 -8.60 2.17
CA SER A 48 -1.23 -8.44 3.25
C SER A 48 -1.06 -6.98 3.67
N CYS A 49 -1.12 -6.05 2.72
CA CYS A 49 -1.08 -4.61 3.00
C CYS A 49 -2.28 -4.17 3.86
N ARG A 50 -3.49 -4.61 3.51
CA ARG A 50 -4.71 -4.31 4.29
C ARG A 50 -4.66 -4.89 5.70
N GLU A 51 -4.18 -6.12 5.85
CA GLU A 51 -4.02 -6.76 7.17
C GLU A 51 -3.05 -5.98 8.07
N LYS A 52 -1.86 -5.63 7.55
CA LYS A 52 -0.85 -4.87 8.29
C LYS A 52 -1.34 -3.48 8.68
N LEU A 53 -2.02 -2.79 7.77
CA LEU A 53 -2.64 -1.49 8.06
C LEU A 53 -3.77 -1.62 9.08
N GLY A 54 -4.59 -2.68 8.99
CA GLY A 54 -5.63 -2.98 9.96
C GLY A 54 -5.06 -3.15 11.37
N HIS A 55 -4.00 -3.94 11.53
CA HIS A 55 -3.30 -4.09 12.79
C HIS A 55 -2.70 -2.76 13.29
N LEU A 56 -2.05 -1.99 12.42
CA LEU A 56 -1.46 -0.70 12.78
C LEU A 56 -2.50 0.33 13.25
N MET A 57 -3.68 0.33 12.64
CA MET A 57 -4.77 1.27 12.91
C MET A 57 -5.78 0.77 13.95
N GLY A 58 -5.62 -0.46 14.46
CA GLY A 58 -6.57 -1.06 15.40
C GLY A 58 -7.93 -1.39 14.79
N ALA A 59 -8.00 -1.64 13.47
CA ALA A 59 -9.23 -2.06 12.81
C ALA A 59 -9.57 -3.51 13.19
N SER A 60 -10.84 -3.76 13.51
CA SER A 60 -11.35 -5.10 13.87
C SER A 60 -11.33 -6.11 12.71
N ASP A 61 -11.28 -5.62 11.46
CA ASP A 61 -11.27 -6.41 10.23
C ASP A 61 -10.51 -5.64 9.15
N ALA A 62 -9.62 -6.31 8.41
CA ALA A 62 -8.88 -5.78 7.28
C ALA A 62 -9.79 -5.31 6.13
N ASN A 63 -11.01 -5.85 6.02
CA ASN A 63 -12.01 -5.39 5.04
C ASN A 63 -12.50 -3.96 5.30
N ARG A 64 -12.23 -3.39 6.48
CA ARG A 64 -12.53 -1.98 6.81
C ARG A 64 -11.45 -1.01 6.33
N ILE A 65 -10.37 -1.50 5.74
CA ILE A 65 -9.30 -0.67 5.17
C ILE A 65 -9.52 -0.56 3.67
N SER A 66 -9.67 0.67 3.16
CA SER A 66 -9.69 0.97 1.72
C SER A 66 -8.44 1.75 1.31
N LEU A 67 -7.77 1.28 0.26
CA LEU A 67 -6.51 1.88 -0.23
C LEU A 67 -6.81 2.96 -1.27
N PHE A 68 -6.22 4.15 -1.08
CA PHE A 68 -6.32 5.29 -1.98
C PHE A 68 -4.94 5.87 -2.28
N PRO A 69 -4.73 6.50 -3.45
CA PRO A 69 -3.44 7.08 -3.81
C PRO A 69 -3.00 8.26 -2.92
N SER A 70 -3.96 8.95 -2.27
CA SER A 70 -3.70 10.05 -1.34
C SER A 70 -4.86 10.22 -0.35
N SER A 71 -4.60 10.96 0.74
CA SER A 71 -5.63 11.32 1.73
C SER A 71 -6.74 12.19 1.12
N THR A 72 -6.40 13.12 0.23
CA THR A 72 -7.38 13.97 -0.46
C THR A 72 -8.35 13.14 -1.30
N LEU A 73 -7.85 12.19 -2.11
CA LEU A 73 -8.71 11.34 -2.93
C LEU A 73 -9.56 10.39 -2.09
N ALA A 74 -9.05 9.90 -0.96
CA ALA A 74 -9.84 9.12 -0.02
C ALA A 74 -11.02 9.94 0.51
N LEU A 75 -10.76 11.19 0.95
CA LEU A 75 -11.78 12.07 1.49
C LEU A 75 -12.88 12.40 0.46
N SER A 76 -12.51 12.61 -0.81
CA SER A 76 -13.46 12.84 -1.90
C SER A 76 -14.43 11.68 -2.17
N THR A 77 -14.19 10.48 -1.63
CA THR A 77 -15.17 9.37 -1.75
C THR A 77 -16.26 9.39 -0.69
N LEU A 78 -16.11 10.22 0.36
CA LEU A 78 -17.04 10.32 1.49
C LEU A 78 -17.94 11.55 1.41
N ILE A 79 -17.57 12.55 0.61
CA ILE A 79 -18.27 13.83 0.43
C ILE A 79 -18.94 13.82 -0.94
#